data_AF-A0A9D6YDM1-F1
#
_entry.id   AF-A0A9D6YDM1-F1
#
_cell.length_a   1.000
_cell.length_b   1.000
_cell.length_c   1.000
_cell.angle_alpha   90.00
_cell.angle_beta   90.00
_cell.angle_gamma   90.00
#
_symmetry.space_group_name_H-M   'P 1'
#
loop_
_entity.id
_entity.type
_entity.pdbx_description
1 polymer ?
#
loop_
_entity_poly.entity_id
_entity_poly.type
_entity_poly.pdbx_seq_one_letter_code
_entity_poly.pdbx_strand_id
1 'polypeptide(L)'
;MKSLRRTIAAFAAVCLMSGTAFAADPSGMWKWVQQGRGGGGGGGGTPREATLMLSMKDGKLTGKLTSPGRGGDPVVTEISNASCTGDTVAFSVEREFGGNKVVSRYSGKLAGDTITGKIEGPGRDGQSQQRDWVAKRSK
;
A
#
# COMPACT_ATOMS: atom_id res chain seq x y z
N MET A 1 -60.27 29.31 19.72
CA MET A 1 -59.74 29.51 18.35
C MET A 1 -58.47 28.66 18.19
N LYS A 2 -58.35 27.97 17.04
CA LYS A 2 -57.28 27.04 16.61
C LYS A 2 -57.35 25.59 17.13
N SER A 3 -58.22 24.84 16.43
CA SER A 3 -58.00 23.50 15.81
C SER A 3 -56.53 23.03 15.67
N LEU A 4 -56.14 21.76 15.48
CA LEU A 4 -56.80 20.60 14.87
C LEU A 4 -55.92 19.34 15.11
N ARG A 5 -56.58 18.20 15.36
CA ARG A 5 -56.28 16.78 15.02
C ARG A 5 -54.99 16.45 14.23
N ARG A 6 -54.31 15.31 14.52
CA ARG A 6 -54.28 14.06 13.69
C ARG A 6 -53.04 13.11 13.90
N THR A 7 -53.34 11.84 14.23
CA THR A 7 -52.82 10.54 13.70
C THR A 7 -51.33 10.16 13.57
N ILE A 8 -50.98 9.04 14.24
CA ILE A 8 -50.39 7.75 13.76
C ILE A 8 -49.40 7.77 12.56
N ALA A 9 -48.21 7.18 12.71
CA ALA A 9 -47.71 6.01 11.94
C ALA A 9 -46.19 5.80 12.07
N ALA A 10 -45.79 4.53 12.24
CA ALA A 10 -44.43 4.03 12.26
C ALA A 10 -43.76 4.08 10.87
N PHE A 11 -42.42 4.13 10.80
CA PHE A 11 -41.66 3.44 9.75
C PHE A 11 -40.23 3.17 10.23
N ALA A 12 -39.96 1.91 10.55
CA ALA A 12 -38.61 1.39 10.68
C ALA A 12 -38.03 1.21 9.26
N ALA A 13 -36.86 1.80 9.01
CA ALA A 13 -36.05 1.50 7.84
C ALA A 13 -34.57 1.48 8.27
N VAL A 14 -34.18 0.40 8.94
CA VAL A 14 -32.76 0.04 9.05
C VAL A 14 -32.39 -0.60 7.72
N CYS A 15 -31.86 0.21 6.80
CA CYS A 15 -31.20 -0.29 5.60
C CYS A 15 -29.89 -0.97 6.01
N LEU A 16 -29.95 -2.27 6.31
CA LEU A 16 -28.78 -3.15 6.26
C LEU A 16 -28.35 -3.24 4.79
N MET A 17 -27.52 -2.30 4.34
CA MET A 17 -26.77 -2.46 3.11
C MET A 17 -25.74 -3.55 3.35
N SER A 18 -26.12 -4.78 3.01
CA SER A 18 -25.18 -5.88 2.79
C SER A 18 -24.34 -5.53 1.56
N GLY A 19 -23.30 -4.72 1.75
CA GLY A 19 -22.30 -4.47 0.73
C GLY A 19 -21.59 -5.79 0.45
N THR A 20 -21.79 -6.34 -0.74
CA THR A 20 -20.87 -7.33 -1.29
C THR A 20 -19.50 -6.66 -1.36
N ALA A 21 -18.62 -6.98 -0.41
CA ALA A 21 -17.25 -6.49 -0.42
C ALA A 21 -16.53 -7.16 -1.60
N PHE A 22 -16.67 -6.61 -2.80
CA PHE A 22 -15.74 -6.88 -3.87
C PHE A 22 -14.36 -6.50 -3.35
N ALA A 23 -13.45 -7.47 -3.28
CA ALA A 23 -12.05 -7.17 -3.05
C ALA A 23 -11.63 -6.16 -4.13
N ALA A 24 -11.11 -5.00 -3.71
CA ALA A 24 -10.64 -4.00 -4.65
C ALA A 24 -9.53 -4.62 -5.51
N ASP A 25 -9.53 -4.37 -6.83
CA ASP A 25 -8.49 -4.91 -7.72
C ASP A 25 -7.23 -4.03 -7.66
N PRO A 26 -6.12 -4.53 -7.06
CA PRO A 26 -4.89 -3.76 -6.98
C PRO A 26 -4.04 -3.87 -8.25
N SER A 27 -4.46 -4.66 -9.24
CA SER A 27 -3.70 -4.88 -10.48
C SER A 27 -3.41 -3.58 -11.19
N GLY A 28 -2.20 -3.43 -11.73
CA GLY A 28 -1.75 -2.22 -12.42
C GLY A 28 -0.36 -1.78 -12.01
N MET A 29 0.07 -0.65 -12.59
CA MET A 29 1.34 -0.01 -12.28
C MET A 29 1.14 1.09 -11.24
N TRP A 30 2.01 1.12 -10.24
CA TRP A 30 1.96 2.04 -9.11
C TRP A 30 3.31 2.72 -8.94
N LYS A 31 3.30 4.04 -8.73
CA LYS A 31 4.52 4.84 -8.57
C LYS A 31 4.48 5.67 -7.31
N TRP A 32 5.63 5.78 -6.65
CA TRP A 32 5.82 6.69 -5.51
C TRP A 32 7.28 7.11 -5.41
N VAL A 33 7.50 8.19 -4.66
CA VAL A 33 8.83 8.67 -4.31
C VAL A 33 9.08 8.38 -2.84
N GLN A 34 10.20 7.71 -2.54
CA GLN A 34 10.69 7.55 -1.18
C GLN A 34 11.85 8.51 -0.95
N GLN A 35 11.93 9.06 0.26
CA GLN A 35 13.14 9.75 0.66
C GLN A 35 14.30 8.74 0.71
N GLY A 36 15.41 9.08 0.05
CA GLY A 36 16.60 8.25 0.06
C GLY A 36 17.17 8.14 1.47
N ARG A 37 17.81 7.00 1.76
CA ARG A 37 18.59 6.81 2.99
C ARG A 37 19.91 7.57 2.79
N GLY A 38 19.99 8.83 3.24
CA GLY A 38 21.19 9.66 3.09
C GLY A 38 22.37 9.11 3.86
N GLY A 39 23.60 9.24 3.34
CA GLY A 39 24.83 8.77 4.01
C GLY A 39 24.95 9.32 5.43
N GLY A 40 25.57 8.55 6.34
CA GLY A 40 25.64 8.84 7.77
C GLY A 40 26.10 10.28 8.07
N GLY A 41 25.15 11.14 8.46
CA GLY A 41 25.40 12.55 8.73
C GLY A 41 24.21 13.44 8.40
N GLY A 42 23.03 13.17 8.98
CA GLY A 42 21.90 14.11 9.05
C GLY A 42 21.22 14.58 7.74
N GLY A 43 21.81 14.38 6.57
CA GLY A 43 21.26 14.81 5.28
C GLY A 43 20.26 13.81 4.72
N GLY A 44 19.07 14.27 4.30
CA GLY A 44 18.13 13.47 3.53
C GLY A 44 18.78 12.95 2.25
N GLY A 45 18.68 11.65 1.98
CA GLY A 45 19.24 11.08 0.75
C GLY A 45 18.41 11.47 -0.47
N THR A 46 19.03 11.42 -1.65
CA THR A 46 18.36 11.68 -2.93
C THR A 46 17.04 10.92 -3.01
N PRO A 47 15.91 11.58 -3.31
CA PRO A 47 14.64 10.93 -3.50
C PRO A 47 14.76 9.78 -4.52
N ARG A 48 14.10 8.66 -4.24
CA ARG A 48 14.11 7.47 -5.09
C ARG A 48 12.69 7.18 -5.56
N GLU A 49 12.49 7.22 -6.87
CA GLU A 49 11.25 6.73 -7.46
C GLU A 49 11.22 5.20 -7.41
N ALA A 50 10.06 4.65 -7.08
CA ALA A 50 9.79 3.23 -7.09
C ALA A 50 8.56 2.96 -7.96
N THR A 51 8.62 1.89 -8.74
CA THR A 51 7.52 1.41 -9.59
C THR A 51 7.16 -0.01 -9.18
N LEU A 52 5.90 -0.25 -8.81
CA LEU A 52 5.35 -1.56 -8.49
C LEU A 52 4.36 -1.96 -9.57
N MET A 53 4.55 -3.14 -10.16
CA MET A 53 3.58 -3.75 -11.04
C MET A 53 2.87 -4.88 -10.29
N LEU A 54 1.54 -4.79 -10.16
CA LEU A 54 0.69 -5.79 -9.52
C LEU A 54 -0.18 -6.49 -10.56
N SER A 55 -0.41 -7.78 -10.37
CA SER A 55 -1.28 -8.60 -11.21
C SER A 55 -1.96 -9.69 -10.39
N MET A 56 -3.28 -9.79 -10.54
CA MET A 56 -4.05 -10.94 -10.07
C MET A 56 -3.95 -12.09 -11.08
N LYS A 57 -3.42 -13.24 -10.64
CA LYS A 57 -3.36 -14.49 -11.42
C LYS A 57 -3.95 -15.60 -10.59
N ASP A 58 -4.99 -16.27 -11.11
CA ASP A 58 -5.66 -17.39 -10.43
C ASP A 58 -6.08 -17.08 -8.98
N GLY A 59 -6.56 -15.86 -8.74
CA GLY A 59 -6.94 -15.38 -7.41
C GLY A 59 -5.78 -15.03 -6.47
N LYS A 60 -4.52 -15.10 -6.94
CA LYS A 60 -3.32 -14.72 -6.18
C LYS A 60 -2.76 -13.39 -6.67
N LEU A 61 -2.43 -12.51 -5.73
CA LEU A 61 -1.72 -11.28 -6.03
C LEU A 61 -0.25 -11.58 -6.28
N THR A 62 0.28 -11.11 -7.41
CA THR A 62 1.69 -11.22 -7.79
C THR A 62 2.22 -9.87 -8.22
N GLY A 63 3.53 -9.69 -8.24
CA GLY A 63 4.09 -8.41 -8.69
C GLY A 63 5.60 -8.30 -8.65
N LYS A 64 6.07 -7.17 -9.19
CA LYS A 64 7.50 -6.81 -9.25
C LYS A 64 7.67 -5.35 -8.83
N LEU A 65 8.63 -5.11 -7.95
CA LEU A 65 9.04 -3.78 -7.53
C LEU A 65 10.37 -3.41 -8.20
N THR A 66 10.36 -2.34 -8.97
CA THR A 66 11.56 -1.71 -9.53
C THR A 66 11.91 -0.47 -8.70
N SER A 67 13.14 -0.39 -8.21
CA SER A 67 13.65 0.81 -7.52
C SER A 67 15.17 0.92 -7.63
N PRO A 68 15.76 2.12 -7.55
CA PRO A 68 17.21 2.29 -7.57
C PRO A 68 17.91 1.51 -6.44
N GLY A 69 18.94 0.75 -6.81
CA GLY A 69 19.85 0.04 -5.91
C GLY A 69 20.79 0.98 -5.14
N ARG A 70 21.84 0.43 -4.54
CA ARG A 70 22.85 1.26 -3.84
C ARG A 70 23.69 2.10 -4.82
N GLY A 71 23.97 1.57 -6.00
CA GLY A 71 24.73 2.23 -7.07
C GLY A 71 23.91 3.15 -7.98
N GLY A 72 22.60 3.29 -7.74
CA GLY A 72 21.71 4.09 -8.59
C GLY A 72 21.05 3.31 -9.72
N ASP A 73 21.64 2.19 -10.15
CA ASP A 73 21.05 1.32 -11.16
C ASP A 73 19.68 0.76 -10.73
N PRO A 74 18.73 0.60 -11.67
CA PRO A 74 17.42 0.04 -11.38
C PRO A 74 17.55 -1.43 -10.99
N VAL A 75 16.95 -1.79 -9.84
CA VAL A 75 16.86 -3.17 -9.37
C VAL A 75 15.41 -3.61 -9.40
N VAL A 76 15.14 -4.71 -10.09
CA VAL A 76 13.83 -5.38 -10.11
C VAL A 76 13.81 -6.47 -9.05
N THR A 77 12.79 -6.50 -8.22
CA THR A 77 12.62 -7.50 -7.15
C THR A 77 11.20 -8.04 -7.19
N GLU A 78 11.04 -9.35 -7.21
CA GLU A 78 9.71 -9.97 -7.09
C GLU A 78 9.17 -9.77 -5.68
N ILE A 79 7.86 -9.55 -5.57
CA ILE A 79 7.20 -9.46 -4.26
C ILE A 79 6.84 -10.86 -3.77
N SER A 80 6.83 -11.03 -2.46
CA SER A 80 6.40 -12.26 -1.78
C SER A 80 5.31 -11.97 -0.74
N ASN A 81 4.64 -13.01 -0.24
CA ASN A 81 3.58 -12.90 0.77
C ASN A 81 2.51 -11.85 0.41
N ALA A 82 2.18 -11.77 -0.88
CA ALA A 82 1.26 -10.77 -1.40
C ALA A 82 -0.20 -11.18 -1.16
N SER A 83 -1.00 -10.23 -0.68
CA SER A 83 -2.41 -10.41 -0.39
C SER A 83 -3.20 -9.13 -0.66
N CYS A 84 -4.46 -9.29 -1.02
CA CYS A 84 -5.44 -8.22 -1.10
C CYS A 84 -6.71 -8.68 -0.39
N THR A 85 -7.04 -8.04 0.73
CA THR A 85 -8.22 -8.37 1.55
C THR A 85 -9.07 -7.13 1.70
N GLY A 86 -10.27 -7.15 1.12
CA GLY A 86 -11.12 -5.97 1.01
C GLY A 86 -10.41 -4.87 0.20
N ASP A 87 -10.07 -3.77 0.86
CA ASP A 87 -9.31 -2.64 0.32
C ASP A 87 -7.86 -2.58 0.81
N THR A 88 -7.37 -3.60 1.53
CA THR A 88 -6.01 -3.62 2.07
C THR A 88 -5.10 -4.49 1.22
N VAL A 89 -4.01 -3.90 0.73
CA VAL A 89 -2.93 -4.55 -0.03
C VAL A 89 -1.72 -4.71 0.89
N ALA A 90 -1.17 -5.93 0.97
CA ALA A 90 0.05 -6.20 1.71
C ALA A 90 0.99 -7.13 0.93
N PHE A 91 2.30 -6.90 1.02
CA PHE A 91 3.33 -7.75 0.42
C PHE A 91 4.70 -7.51 1.06
N SER A 92 5.65 -8.38 0.78
CA SER A 92 7.05 -8.28 1.22
C SER A 92 7.99 -8.16 0.03
N VAL A 93 9.11 -7.47 0.25
CA VAL A 93 10.22 -7.34 -0.70
C VAL A 93 11.49 -7.74 0.03
N GLU A 94 12.12 -8.82 -0.42
CA GLU A 94 13.39 -9.31 0.12
C GLU A 94 14.53 -8.96 -0.86
N ARG A 95 15.57 -8.32 -0.34
CA ARG A 95 16.76 -7.95 -1.11
C ARG A 95 18.01 -8.37 -0.37
N GLU A 96 19.03 -8.77 -1.11
CA GLU A 96 20.33 -9.11 -0.56
C GLU A 96 21.33 -7.97 -0.80
N PHE A 97 22.06 -7.60 0.25
CA PHE A 97 23.09 -6.57 0.20
C PHE A 97 24.32 -7.05 0.95
N GLY A 98 25.38 -7.40 0.21
CA GLY A 98 26.66 -7.81 0.80
C GLY A 98 26.53 -9.00 1.75
N GLY A 99 25.76 -10.02 1.35
CA GLY A 99 25.49 -11.23 2.15
C GLY A 99 24.40 -11.07 3.22
N ASN A 100 23.86 -9.86 3.42
CA ASN A 100 22.77 -9.62 4.36
C ASN A 100 21.42 -9.53 3.65
N LYS A 101 20.44 -10.29 4.14
CA LYS A 101 19.05 -10.22 3.69
C LYS A 101 18.31 -9.10 4.40
N VAL A 102 17.66 -8.25 3.61
CA VAL A 102 16.85 -7.13 4.07
C VAL A 102 15.43 -7.31 3.56
N VAL A 103 14.49 -7.48 4.49
CA VAL A 103 13.06 -7.60 4.18
C VAL A 103 12.37 -6.27 4.47
N SER A 104 11.60 -5.77 3.50
CA SER A 104 10.69 -4.65 3.67
C SER A 104 9.25 -5.13 3.50
N ARG A 105 8.39 -4.85 4.47
CA ARG A 105 6.96 -5.20 4.45
C ARG A 105 6.13 -3.97 4.11
N TYR A 106 5.26 -4.11 3.14
CA TYR A 106 4.34 -3.09 2.67
C TYR A 106 2.93 -3.46 3.13
N SER A 107 2.20 -2.49 3.66
CA SER A 107 0.78 -2.61 3.97
C SER A 107 0.11 -1.28 3.69
N GLY A 108 -0.99 -1.27 2.94
CA GLY A 108 -1.68 -0.03 2.61
C GLY A 108 -3.11 -0.24 2.13
N LYS A 109 -3.90 0.81 2.28
CA LYS A 109 -5.29 0.88 1.85
C LYS A 109 -5.38 1.41 0.41
N LEU A 110 -6.03 0.65 -0.45
CA LEU A 110 -6.36 0.98 -1.83
C LEU A 110 -7.65 1.82 -1.87
N ALA A 111 -7.55 3.02 -2.40
CA ALA A 111 -8.68 3.92 -2.64
C ALA A 111 -8.55 4.51 -4.05
N GLY A 112 -9.30 3.93 -5.00
CA GLY A 112 -9.24 4.30 -6.42
C GLY A 112 -7.84 4.13 -7.01
N ASP A 113 -7.21 5.27 -7.32
CA ASP A 113 -5.87 5.34 -7.92
C ASP A 113 -4.76 5.66 -6.91
N THR A 114 -5.03 5.49 -5.61
CA THR A 114 -4.05 5.71 -4.55
C THR A 114 -3.98 4.52 -3.59
N ILE A 115 -2.76 4.13 -3.23
CA ILE A 115 -2.51 3.25 -2.08
C ILE A 115 -1.82 4.08 -1.00
N THR A 116 -2.41 4.13 0.19
CA THR A 116 -1.85 4.84 1.35
C THR A 116 -1.57 3.86 2.49
N GLY A 117 -0.36 3.88 3.03
CA GLY A 117 0.02 2.90 4.03
C GLY A 117 1.40 3.12 4.63
N LYS A 118 2.01 2.02 5.07
CA LYS A 118 3.31 1.99 5.73
C LYS A 118 4.24 0.97 5.08
N ILE A 119 5.52 1.28 5.15
CA ILE A 119 6.62 0.37 4.81
C ILE A 119 7.42 0.16 6.07
N GLU A 120 7.44 -1.07 6.55
CA GLU A 120 8.27 -1.49 7.67
C GLU A 120 9.53 -2.18 7.14
N GLY A 121 10.69 -1.82 7.67
CA GLY A 121 11.94 -2.50 7.35
C GLY A 121 13.03 -2.18 8.38
N PRO A 122 14.23 -2.76 8.24
CA PRO A 122 15.28 -2.56 9.23
C PRO A 122 15.84 -1.13 9.21
N GLY A 123 15.83 -0.52 10.39
CA GLY A 123 16.48 0.73 10.77
C GLY A 123 18.01 0.63 10.78
N ARG A 124 18.67 1.74 11.09
CA ARG A 124 20.15 1.81 11.07
C ARG A 124 20.78 1.15 12.31
N ASP A 125 20.03 1.20 13.38
CA ASP A 125 20.27 0.68 14.72
C ASP A 125 19.83 -0.79 14.88
N GLY A 126 19.38 -1.43 13.79
CA GLY A 126 18.83 -2.78 13.83
C GLY A 126 17.38 -2.86 14.32
N GLN A 127 16.80 -1.76 14.79
CA GLN A 127 15.37 -1.68 15.14
C GLN A 127 14.51 -1.54 13.89
N SER A 128 13.27 -2.01 13.89
CA SER A 128 12.38 -1.78 12.76
C SER A 128 12.02 -0.29 12.66
N GLN A 129 11.93 0.22 11.43
CA GLN A 129 11.47 1.56 11.14
C GLN A 129 10.33 1.53 10.15
N GLN A 130 9.35 2.41 10.38
CA GLN A 130 8.20 2.60 9.50
C GLN A 130 8.32 3.90 8.73
N ARG A 131 7.91 3.87 7.46
CA ARG A 131 7.85 5.03 6.57
C ARG A 131 6.49 5.09 5.91
N ASP A 132 5.99 6.29 5.68
CA ASP A 132 4.75 6.47 4.92
C ASP A 132 4.92 5.99 3.48
N TRP A 133 3.86 5.37 2.97
CA TRP A 133 3.73 4.92 1.61
C TRP A 133 2.52 5.59 0.99
N VAL A 134 2.74 6.38 -0.06
CA VAL A 134 1.67 6.95 -0.87
C VAL A 134 1.99 6.67 -2.32
N ALA A 135 1.42 5.60 -2.85
CA ALA A 135 1.56 5.22 -4.25
C ALA A 135 0.37 5.67 -5.06
N LYS A 136 0.66 6.19 -6.25
CA LYS A 136 -0.35 6.58 -7.25
C LYS A 136 -0.31 5.60 -8.40
N ARG A 137 -1.49 5.23 -8.90
CA ARG A 137 -1.61 4.43 -10.11
C ARG A 137 -1.03 5.21 -11.29
N SER A 138 -0.13 4.59 -12.03
CA SER A 138 0.33 5.10 -13.32
C SER A 138 -0.66 4.63 -14.38
N LYS A 139 -1.16 5.57 -15.16
CA LYS A 139 -1.89 5.27 -16.40
C LYS A 139 -0.95 4.66 -17.44
#